data_AF-A0A7S1WD53-F1
#
_entry.id   AF-A0A7S1WD53-F1
#
_cell.length_a   1.000
_cell.length_b   1.000
_cell.length_c   1.000
_cell.angle_alpha   90.00
_cell.angle_beta   90.00
_cell.angle_gamma   90.00
#
_symmetry.space_group_name_H-M   'P 1'
#
loop_
_entity.id
_entity.type
_entity.pdbx_description
1 polymer ?
#
loop_
_entity_poly.entity_id
_entity_poly.type
_entity_poly.pdbx_seq_one_letter_code
_entity_poly.pdbx_strand_id
1 'polypeptide(L)'
;VPESTPEVYRRQCSGSEGDFLEIYTSCCVEHLFPFPIPKFYFGDINRETTNYIFIVECLPFGKRGKVENGKVVEEIKREPFDMLPVCGKYQDFLLDDPTAIYLQIMRQ
;
A
#
# COMPACT_ATOMS: atom_id res chain seq x y z
N VAL A 1 21.88 20.59 16.70
CA VAL A 1 20.85 19.66 16.20
C VAL A 1 20.51 18.75 17.36
N PRO A 2 19.26 18.70 17.85
CA PRO A 2 18.93 17.86 19.00
C PRO A 2 19.19 16.39 18.63
N GLU A 3 19.80 15.63 19.54
CA GLU A 3 20.11 14.21 19.33
C GLU A 3 18.82 13.43 19.01
N SER A 4 18.79 12.82 17.83
CA SER A 4 17.68 11.97 17.40
C SER A 4 17.66 10.71 18.25
N THR A 5 16.71 10.58 19.16
CA THR A 5 16.49 9.32 19.87
C THR A 5 16.00 8.24 18.90
N PRO A 6 16.23 6.94 19.17
CA PRO A 6 15.74 5.84 18.32
C PRO A 6 14.22 5.89 18.06
N GLU A 7 13.47 6.43 19.03
CA GLU A 7 12.02 6.65 18.94
C GLU A 7 11.65 7.77 17.96
N VAL A 8 12.46 8.82 17.90
CA VAL A 8 12.33 9.91 16.92
C VAL A 8 12.74 9.43 15.52
N TYR A 9 13.78 8.60 15.42
CA TYR A 9 14.22 8.01 14.15
C TYR A 9 13.15 7.09 13.55
N ARG A 10 12.45 6.29 14.38
CA ARG A 10 11.31 5.46 13.95
C ARG A 10 10.13 6.25 13.37
N ARG A 11 10.02 7.54 13.70
CA ARG A 11 8.96 8.42 13.18
C ARG A 11 9.44 9.31 12.03
N GLN A 12 10.73 9.34 11.76
CA GLN A 12 11.29 10.01 10.60
C GLN A 12 11.16 9.10 9.40
N CYS A 13 9.96 9.10 8.80
CA CYS A 13 9.92 8.81 7.37
C CYS A 13 10.70 9.92 6.67
N SER A 14 11.76 9.54 5.96
CA SER A 14 12.63 10.47 5.26
C SER A 14 11.84 11.15 4.12
N GLY A 15 11.29 12.32 4.42
CA GLY A 15 10.23 12.96 3.63
C GLY A 15 10.55 13.34 2.18
N SER A 16 9.43 13.56 1.46
CA SER A 16 9.20 14.31 0.22
C SER A 16 9.40 13.66 -1.16
N GLU A 17 9.65 12.37 -1.28
CA GLU A 17 9.64 11.69 -2.60
C GLU A 17 8.65 10.53 -2.61
N GLY A 18 8.03 10.30 -3.78
CA GLY A 18 6.67 9.75 -3.99
C GLY A 18 6.28 8.52 -3.17
N ASP A 19 7.22 7.62 -2.86
CA ASP A 19 6.95 6.38 -2.13
C ASP A 19 6.59 6.59 -0.65
N PHE A 20 6.97 7.73 -0.05
CA PHE A 20 6.51 8.09 1.30
C PHE A 20 4.98 8.17 1.39
N LEU A 21 4.31 8.54 0.29
CA LEU A 21 2.85 8.67 0.28
C LEU A 21 2.16 7.32 0.48
N GLU A 22 2.77 6.21 0.05
CA GLU A 22 2.20 4.86 0.27
C GLU A 22 2.28 4.50 1.76
N ILE A 23 3.43 4.71 2.41
CA ILE A 23 3.59 4.51 3.87
C ILE A 23 2.63 5.40 4.66
N TYR A 24 2.61 6.70 4.35
CA TYR A 24 1.77 7.68 5.04
C TYR A 24 0.28 7.35 4.89
N THR A 25 -0.15 7.03 3.67
CA THR A 25 -1.54 6.65 3.41
C THR A 25 -1.91 5.43 4.24
N SER A 26 -1.10 4.36 4.24
CA SER A 26 -1.38 3.16 5.05
C SER A 26 -1.49 3.46 6.54
N CYS A 27 -0.65 4.33 7.08
CA CYS A 27 -0.73 4.73 8.48
C CYS A 27 -1.99 5.55 8.80
N CYS A 28 -2.39 6.46 7.89
CA CYS A 28 -3.58 7.28 8.08
C CYS A 28 -4.87 6.47 7.92
N VAL A 29 -4.95 5.63 6.88
CA VAL A 29 -6.20 4.97 6.52
C VAL A 29 -6.60 3.82 7.45
N GLU A 30 -5.64 3.25 8.19
CA GLU A 30 -5.89 2.16 9.15
C GLU A 30 -6.96 2.50 10.19
N HIS A 31 -7.11 3.78 10.52
CA HIS A 31 -8.09 4.25 11.49
C HIS A 31 -9.28 4.99 10.86
N LEU A 32 -9.27 5.23 9.55
CA LEU A 32 -10.28 6.06 8.88
C LEU A 32 -11.42 5.24 8.29
N PHE A 33 -11.14 4.02 7.80
CA PHE A 33 -12.17 3.25 7.11
C PHE A 33 -13.03 2.41 8.06
N PRO A 34 -14.36 2.34 7.82
CA PRO A 34 -15.28 1.52 8.62
C PRO A 34 -15.21 0.02 8.23
N PHE A 35 -14.16 -0.40 7.53
CA PHE A 35 -13.93 -1.77 7.09
C PHE A 35 -12.46 -2.15 7.33
N PRO A 36 -12.16 -3.45 7.52
CA PRO A 36 -10.79 -3.89 7.71
C PRO A 36 -9.93 -3.61 6.49
N ILE A 37 -8.75 -3.03 6.72
CA ILE A 37 -7.70 -2.90 5.71
C ILE A 37 -6.46 -3.70 6.16
N PRO A 38 -5.53 -4.05 5.25
CA PRO A 38 -4.29 -4.71 5.65
C PRO A 38 -3.54 -3.88 6.69
N LYS A 39 -3.15 -4.51 7.80
CA LYS A 39 -2.30 -3.84 8.80
C LYS A 39 -0.94 -3.51 8.24
N PHE A 40 -0.45 -2.32 8.55
CA PHE A 40 0.92 -1.92 8.24
C PHE A 40 1.86 -2.39 9.37
N TYR A 41 2.94 -3.08 9.03
CA TYR A 41 3.93 -3.55 10.01
C TYR A 41 5.24 -2.77 9.94
N PHE A 42 5.73 -2.51 8.73
CA PHE A 42 7.02 -1.84 8.52
C PHE A 42 7.09 -1.24 7.11
N GLY A 43 7.72 -0.09 7.01
CA GLY A 43 7.98 0.59 5.74
C GLY A 43 9.25 1.42 5.87
N ASP A 44 10.16 1.31 4.91
CA ASP A 44 11.39 2.10 4.87
C ASP A 44 11.88 2.31 3.43
N ILE A 45 12.54 3.45 3.21
CA ILE A 45 13.12 3.85 1.93
C ILE A 45 14.62 4.14 2.16
N ASN A 46 15.47 3.28 1.59
CA ASN A 46 16.89 3.58 1.52
C ASN A 46 17.19 4.40 0.27
N ARG A 47 17.50 5.68 0.46
CA ARG A 47 17.78 6.63 -0.63
C ARG A 47 19.05 6.31 -1.42
N GLU A 48 20.07 5.73 -0.79
CA GLU A 48 21.33 5.41 -1.47
C GLU A 48 21.16 4.25 -2.45
N THR A 49 20.32 3.27 -2.09
CA THR A 49 20.13 2.05 -2.88
C THR A 49 18.81 2.02 -3.61
N THR A 50 17.95 3.02 -3.43
CA THR A 50 16.54 3.04 -3.89
C THR A 50 15.72 1.83 -3.43
N ASN A 51 16.21 1.13 -2.40
CA ASN A 51 15.52 -0.03 -1.88
C ASN A 51 14.30 0.44 -1.09
N TYR A 52 13.14 0.00 -1.53
CA TYR A 52 11.87 0.27 -0.88
C TYR A 52 11.31 -1.01 -0.28
N ILE A 53 11.15 -1.02 1.04
CA ILE A 53 10.59 -2.13 1.78
C ILE A 53 9.23 -1.70 2.30
N PHE A 54 8.21 -2.49 2.01
CA PHE A 54 6.86 -2.27 2.49
C PHE A 54 6.25 -3.62 2.92
N ILE A 55 6.02 -3.77 4.23
CA ILE A 55 5.55 -4.99 4.86
C ILE A 55 4.16 -4.74 5.44
N VAL A 56 3.18 -5.45 4.91
CA VAL A 56 1.77 -5.40 5.31
C VAL A 56 1.24 -6.79 5.60
N GLU A 57 0.07 -6.86 6.22
CA GLU A 57 -0.70 -8.08 6.42
C GLU A 57 -0.90 -8.86 5.12
N CYS A 58 -0.58 -10.15 5.16
CA CYS A 58 -0.83 -11.06 4.06
C CYS A 58 -2.32 -11.39 4.03
N LEU A 59 -3.05 -10.81 3.07
CA LEU A 59 -4.45 -11.11 2.90
C LEU A 59 -4.65 -12.43 2.12
N PRO A 60 -5.55 -13.30 2.58
CA PRO A 60 -5.96 -14.43 1.77
C PRO A 60 -6.61 -13.94 0.49
N PHE A 61 -6.34 -14.64 -0.59
CA PHE A 61 -6.97 -14.34 -1.88
C PHE A 61 -8.49 -14.45 -1.79
N GLY A 62 -9.18 -13.44 -2.32
CA GLY A 62 -10.63 -13.49 -2.47
C GLY A 62 -11.06 -14.67 -3.34
N LYS A 63 -12.18 -15.30 -2.99
CA LYS A 63 -12.76 -16.40 -3.77
C LYS A 63 -13.04 -15.96 -5.21
N ARG A 64 -12.71 -16.80 -6.18
CA ARG A 64 -12.94 -16.56 -7.61
C ARG A 64 -13.99 -17.54 -8.12
N GLY A 65 -14.84 -17.09 -9.03
CA GLY A 65 -15.67 -17.94 -9.87
C GLY A 65 -17.04 -17.33 -10.13
N LYS A 66 -18.08 -18.16 -10.32
CA LYS A 66 -19.41 -17.68 -10.69
C LYS A 66 -20.06 -16.97 -9.50
N VAL A 67 -20.43 -15.70 -9.68
CA VAL A 67 -21.12 -14.90 -8.66
C VAL A 67 -22.62 -14.91 -8.94
N GLU A 68 -23.41 -15.35 -7.97
CA GLU A 68 -24.88 -15.20 -7.97
C GLU A 68 -25.30 -14.56 -6.64
N ASN A 69 -26.15 -13.53 -6.69
CA ASN A 69 -26.59 -12.77 -5.50
C ASN A 69 -25.44 -12.27 -4.60
N GLY A 70 -24.32 -11.86 -5.20
CA GLY A 70 -23.15 -11.35 -4.47
C GLY A 70 -22.33 -12.43 -3.75
N LYS A 71 -22.62 -13.71 -3.97
CA LYS A 71 -21.86 -14.84 -3.41
C LYS A 71 -21.25 -15.67 -4.52
N VAL A 72 -20.03 -16.16 -4.29
CA VAL A 72 -19.36 -17.09 -5.20
C VAL A 72 -19.99 -18.47 -5.00
N VAL A 73 -20.68 -18.98 -6.02
CA VAL A 73 -21.40 -20.27 -6.00
C VAL A 73 -20.51 -21.41 -6.51
N GLU A 74 -19.65 -21.11 -7.49
CA GLU A 74 -18.66 -22.05 -8.01
C GLU A 74 -17.27 -21.46 -7.79
N GLU A 75 -16.42 -22.17 -7.06
CA GLU A 75 -15.08 -21.70 -6.73
C GLU A 75 -14.05 -22.25 -7.74
N ILE A 76 -13.39 -21.35 -8.47
CA ILE A 76 -12.28 -21.67 -9.36
C ILE A 76 -11.00 -21.53 -8.54
N LYS A 77 -10.32 -22.67 -8.32
CA LYS A 77 -9.03 -22.71 -7.63
C LYS A 77 -7.98 -21.95 -8.44
N ARG A 78 -7.19 -21.11 -7.75
CA ARG A 78 -6.04 -20.43 -8.35
C ARG A 78 -4.83 -21.35 -8.28
N GLU A 79 -4.17 -21.55 -9.41
CA GLU A 79 -2.87 -22.21 -9.49
C GLU A 79 -1.74 -21.16 -9.47
N PRO A 80 -0.50 -21.57 -9.15
CA PRO A 80 0.64 -20.67 -9.28
C PRO A 80 0.67 -20.02 -10.67
N PHE A 81 1.00 -18.73 -10.72
CA PHE A 81 1.06 -17.90 -11.95
C PHE A 81 -0.29 -17.51 -12.58
N ASP A 82 -1.43 -17.89 -12.01
CA ASP A 82 -2.75 -17.41 -12.48
C ASP A 82 -2.98 -15.91 -12.21
N MET A 83 -2.29 -15.37 -11.22
CA MET A 83 -2.26 -13.94 -10.94
C MET A 83 -0.88 -13.42 -11.29
N LEU A 84 -0.85 -12.47 -12.20
CA LEU A 84 0.32 -11.64 -12.38
C LEU A 84 0.50 -10.77 -11.12
N PRO A 85 1.75 -10.44 -10.74
CA PRO A 85 1.96 -9.32 -9.83
C PRO A 85 1.25 -8.09 -10.39
N VAL A 86 1.07 -7.05 -9.57
CA VAL A 86 0.51 -5.78 -10.05
C VAL A 86 1.42 -5.22 -11.16
N CYS A 87 1.11 -5.57 -12.41
CA CYS A 87 1.78 -5.10 -13.60
C CYS A 87 1.34 -3.65 -13.78
N GLY A 88 2.22 -2.71 -13.46
CA GLY A 88 1.90 -1.28 -13.48
C GLY A 88 2.24 -0.53 -12.21
N LYS A 89 2.77 -1.20 -11.16
CA LYS A 89 3.40 -0.46 -10.05
C LYS A 89 4.57 0.37 -10.59
N TYR A 90 4.68 1.62 -10.15
CA TYR A 90 5.66 2.62 -10.61
C TYR A 90 5.47 3.14 -12.05
N GLN A 91 4.24 3.09 -12.58
CA GLN A 91 3.89 3.76 -13.85
C GLN A 91 3.31 5.15 -13.64
N ASP A 92 3.59 5.78 -12.50
CA ASP A 92 3.04 7.07 -12.10
C ASP A 92 3.37 8.20 -13.09
N PHE A 93 4.44 8.03 -13.87
CA PHE A 93 4.82 8.92 -14.97
C PHE A 93 3.81 8.92 -16.15
N LEU A 94 2.91 7.95 -16.21
CA LEU A 94 1.80 7.89 -17.17
C LEU A 94 0.54 8.63 -16.66
N LEU A 95 0.52 9.06 -15.41
CA LEU A 95 -0.62 9.77 -14.83
C LEU A 95 -0.50 11.28 -15.10
N ASP A 96 -1.61 11.92 -15.44
CA ASP A 96 -1.66 13.37 -15.71
C ASP A 96 -1.33 14.20 -14.46
N ASP A 97 -1.80 13.78 -13.29
CA ASP A 97 -1.48 14.37 -11.98
C ASP A 97 -1.43 13.26 -10.90
N PRO A 98 -0.26 12.63 -10.69
CA PRO A 98 -0.11 11.56 -9.71
C PRO A 98 -0.35 12.07 -8.27
N THR A 99 -0.03 13.33 -7.98
CA THR A 99 -0.19 13.90 -6.64
C THR A 99 -1.66 14.02 -6.26
N ALA A 100 -2.52 14.44 -7.20
CA ALA A 100 -3.96 14.48 -7.00
C ALA A 100 -4.56 13.11 -6.66
N ILE A 101 -4.06 12.03 -7.27
CA ILE A 101 -4.55 10.67 -7.05
C ILE A 101 -4.15 10.18 -5.66
N TYR A 102 -2.87 10.30 -5.28
CA TYR A 102 -2.39 9.84 -3.98
C TYR A 102 -2.98 10.62 -2.81
N LEU A 103 -3.17 11.93 -2.97
CA LEU A 103 -3.70 12.80 -1.92
C LEU A 103 -5.21 13.01 -2.01
N GLN A 104 -5.92 12.31 -2.90
CA GLN A 104 -7.35 12.50 -3.08
C GLN A 104 -8.13 12.30 -1.78
N ILE A 105 -7.73 11.31 -0.98
CA ILE A 105 -8.37 11.02 0.31
C ILE A 105 -8.08 12.09 1.38
N MET A 106 -7.06 12.91 1.16
CA MET A 106 -6.63 13.99 2.06
C MET A 106 -7.14 15.38 1.60
N ARG A 107 -7.87 15.46 0.49
CA ARG A 107 -8.49 16.71 0.03
C ARG A 107 -9.70 17.03 0.92
N GLN A 108 -9.62 18.16 1.63
CA GLN A 108 -10.74 18.78 2.34
C GLN A 108 -11.61 19.60 1.38
#